data_AF-A0A7G8ZN72-F1
#
_entry.id   AF-A0A7G8ZN72-F1
#
_cell.length_a   1.000
_cell.length_b   1.000
_cell.length_c   1.000
_cell.angle_alpha   90.00
_cell.angle_beta   90.00
_cell.angle_gamma   90.00
#
_symmetry.space_group_name_H-M   'P 1'
#
loop_
_entity.id
_entity.type
_entity.pdbx_description
1 polymer ?
#
loop_
_entity_poly.entity_id
_entity_poly.type
_entity_poly.pdbx_seq_one_letter_code
_entity_poly.pdbx_strand_id
1 'polypeptide(L)'
;MAEYQRGTMEVTEQSRTFSSFIGMSVWFGGLTILTVFFLALTFAANVGWMVSLIITTIVGILLGMALGLKANWYATVIGFAAVSFFSAIAASLIGSLL
;
A
#
# COMPACT_ATOMS: atom_id res chain seq x y z
N MET A 1 2.80 -50.45 -5.18
CA MET A 1 2.38 -49.04 -5.39
C MET A 1 1.62 -48.64 -4.15
N ALA A 2 1.95 -47.50 -3.53
CA ALA A 2 1.20 -47.06 -2.35
C ALA A 2 -0.22 -46.69 -2.78
N GLU A 3 -1.22 -47.33 -2.18
CA GLU A 3 -2.64 -47.04 -2.44
C GLU A 3 -2.92 -45.61 -1.97
N TYR A 4 -3.17 -44.71 -2.92
CA TYR A 4 -3.46 -43.31 -2.62
C TYR A 4 -4.90 -43.20 -2.12
N GLN A 5 -5.07 -42.82 -0.85
CA GLN A 5 -6.38 -42.56 -0.29
C GLN A 5 -6.80 -41.13 -0.65
N ARG A 6 -7.81 -40.99 -1.52
CA ARG A 6 -8.32 -39.68 -1.93
C ARG A 6 -8.74 -38.86 -0.71
N GLY A 7 -8.19 -37.66 -0.57
CA GLY A 7 -8.51 -36.73 0.52
C GLY A 7 -7.56 -36.78 1.71
N THR A 8 -6.59 -37.70 1.74
CA THR A 8 -5.55 -37.73 2.79
C THR A 8 -4.25 -37.07 2.33
N MET A 9 -4.27 -36.37 1.19
CA MET A 9 -3.11 -35.61 0.72
C MET A 9 -2.84 -34.45 1.68
N GLU A 10 -1.58 -34.30 2.08
CA GLU A 10 -1.16 -33.16 2.88
C GLU A 10 -1.29 -31.86 2.06
N VAL A 11 -2.08 -30.91 2.57
CA VAL A 11 -2.36 -29.63 1.89
C VAL A 11 -1.62 -28.43 2.47
N THR A 12 -0.62 -28.66 3.33
CA THR A 12 0.11 -27.62 4.07
C THR A 12 0.70 -26.56 3.15
N GLU A 13 1.33 -26.96 2.06
CA GLU A 13 1.98 -26.03 1.13
C GLU A 13 0.97 -25.23 0.28
N GLN A 14 -0.15 -25.85 -0.12
CA GLN A 14 -1.21 -25.16 -0.86
C GLN A 14 -1.91 -24.13 0.02
N SER A 15 -2.20 -24.49 1.28
CA SER A 15 -2.79 -23.59 2.28
C SER A 15 -1.87 -22.41 2.60
N ARG A 16 -0.56 -22.66 2.75
CA ARG A 16 0.46 -21.61 2.94
C ARG A 16 0.53 -20.66 1.74
N THR A 17 0.52 -21.21 0.53
CA THR A 17 0.55 -20.42 -0.71
C THR A 17 -0.69 -19.53 -0.81
N PHE A 18 -1.87 -20.08 -0.57
CA PHE A 18 -3.13 -19.33 -0.60
C PHE A 18 -3.17 -18.21 0.46
N SER A 19 -2.75 -18.52 1.69
CA SER A 19 -2.66 -17.52 2.76
C SER A 19 -1.72 -16.37 2.39
N SER A 20 -0.59 -16.68 1.74
CA SER A 20 0.36 -15.66 1.25
C SER A 20 -0.22 -14.85 0.09
N PHE A 21 -0.95 -15.49 -0.82
CA PHE A 21 -1.63 -14.83 -1.94
C PHE A 21 -2.68 -13.83 -1.44
N ILE A 22 -3.52 -14.21 -0.48
CA ILE A 22 -4.50 -13.30 0.13
C ILE A 22 -3.80 -12.15 0.85
N GLY A 23 -2.75 -12.45 1.62
CA GLY A 23 -1.95 -11.41 2.30
C GLY A 23 -1.39 -10.37 1.32
N MET A 24 -0.80 -10.82 0.20
CA MET A 24 -0.32 -9.91 -0.85
C MET A 24 -1.46 -9.15 -1.52
N SER A 25 -2.59 -9.80 -1.80
CA SER A 25 -3.75 -9.17 -2.45
C SER A 25 -4.32 -8.02 -1.61
N VAL A 26 -4.46 -8.22 -0.29
CA VAL A 26 -4.90 -7.16 0.63
C VAL A 26 -3.89 -6.01 0.67
N TRP A 27 -2.60 -6.34 0.69
CA TRP A 27 -1.53 -5.33 0.70
C TRP A 27 -1.53 -4.47 -0.58
N PHE A 28 -1.60 -5.09 -1.76
CA PHE A 28 -1.69 -4.36 -3.04
C PHE A 28 -3.01 -3.59 -3.19
N GLY A 29 -4.13 -4.17 -2.73
CA GLY A 29 -5.42 -3.51 -2.72
C GLY A 29 -5.40 -2.23 -1.88
N GLY A 30 -4.79 -2.29 -0.69
CA GLY A 30 -4.59 -1.13 0.17
C GLY A 30 -3.77 -0.03 -0.52
N LEU A 31 -2.64 -0.38 -1.16
CA LEU A 31 -1.82 0.60 -1.87
C LEU A 31 -2.56 1.25 -3.04
N THR A 32 -3.36 0.48 -3.77
CA THR A 32 -4.17 0.99 -4.87
C THR A 32 -5.17 2.03 -4.37
N ILE A 33 -5.85 1.74 -3.25
CA ILE A 33 -6.78 2.69 -2.61
C ILE A 33 -6.06 3.98 -2.23
N LEU A 34 -4.90 3.90 -1.57
CA LEU A 34 -4.15 5.09 -1.17
C LEU A 34 -3.67 5.92 -2.35
N THR A 35 -3.23 5.26 -3.42
CA THR A 35 -2.76 5.93 -4.64
C THR A 35 -3.90 6.69 -5.29
N VAL A 36 -5.05 6.04 -5.50
CA VAL A 36 -6.23 6.67 -6.09
C VAL A 36 -6.73 7.81 -5.20
N PHE A 37 -6.75 7.61 -3.89
CA PHE A 37 -7.18 8.63 -2.92
C PHE A 37 -6.29 9.87 -2.94
N PHE A 38 -4.97 9.70 -2.98
CA PHE A 38 -4.02 10.81 -3.09
C PHE A 38 -4.21 11.61 -4.38
N LEU A 39 -4.35 10.93 -5.51
CA LEU A 39 -4.59 11.56 -6.80
C LEU A 39 -5.94 12.28 -6.84
N ALA A 40 -6.98 11.68 -6.25
CA ALA A 40 -8.30 12.29 -6.15
C ALA A 40 -8.25 13.58 -5.31
N LEU A 41 -7.60 13.58 -4.15
CA LEU A 41 -7.46 14.79 -3.34
C LEU A 41 -6.70 15.89 -4.08
N THR A 42 -5.59 15.53 -4.71
CA THR A 42 -4.68 16.50 -5.33
C THR A 42 -5.24 17.09 -6.61
N PHE A 43 -5.78 16.26 -7.50
CA PHE A 43 -6.21 16.70 -8.83
C PHE A 43 -7.71 16.91 -8.93
N ALA A 44 -8.53 16.03 -8.36
CA ALA A 44 -9.98 16.13 -8.49
C ALA A 44 -10.59 17.12 -7.47
N ALA A 45 -10.12 17.09 -6.23
CA ALA A 45 -10.60 17.99 -5.18
C ALA A 45 -9.79 19.29 -5.03
N ASN A 46 -8.71 19.45 -5.82
CA ASN A 46 -7.82 20.61 -5.80
C ASN A 46 -7.23 20.93 -4.42
N VAL A 47 -7.07 19.91 -3.57
CA VAL A 47 -6.41 20.06 -2.26
C VAL A 47 -4.91 20.17 -2.51
N GLY A 48 -4.27 21.16 -1.86
CA GLY A 48 -2.84 21.39 -2.02
C GLY A 48 -2.02 20.12 -1.77
N TRP A 49 -1.08 19.83 -2.66
CA TRP A 49 -0.29 18.58 -2.70
C TRP A 49 0.22 18.13 -1.32
N MET A 50 0.75 19.06 -0.52
CA MET A 50 1.30 18.77 0.81
C MET A 50 0.23 18.38 1.83
N VAL A 51 -0.94 19.01 1.76
CA VAL A 51 -2.09 18.66 2.62
C VAL A 51 -2.63 17.29 2.22
N SER A 52 -2.75 17.02 0.91
CA SER A 52 -3.14 15.71 0.39
C SER A 52 -2.19 14.59 0.83
N LEU A 53 -0.88 14.84 0.86
CA LEU A 53 0.11 13.87 1.34
C LEU A 53 -0.08 13.54 2.83
N ILE A 54 -0.29 14.55 3.66
CA ILE A 54 -0.51 14.36 5.10
C ILE A 54 -1.79 13.56 5.34
N ILE A 55 -2.88 13.93 4.67
CA ILE A 55 -4.17 13.24 4.78
C ILE A 55 -4.04 11.78 4.34
N THR A 56 -3.45 11.51 3.17
CA THR A 56 -3.28 10.14 2.68
C THR A 56 -2.37 9.33 3.60
N THR A 57 -1.33 9.92 4.17
CA THR A 57 -0.43 9.22 5.11
C THR A 57 -1.19 8.80 6.37
N ILE A 58 -2.00 9.70 6.94
CA ILE A 58 -2.83 9.39 8.12
C ILE A 58 -3.83 8.29 7.78
N VAL A 59 -4.53 8.41 6.64
CA VAL A 59 -5.48 7.38 6.17
C VAL A 59 -4.78 6.04 5.95
N GLY A 60 -3.56 6.03 5.40
CA GLY A 60 -2.77 4.81 5.20
C GLY A 60 -2.36 4.12 6.50
N ILE A 61 -2.03 4.90 7.53
CA ILE A 61 -1.75 4.36 8.87
C ILE A 61 -3.04 3.77 9.47
N LEU A 62 -4.15 4.49 9.41
CA LEU A 62 -5.45 4.02 9.92
C LEU A 62 -5.92 2.76 9.20
N LEU A 63 -5.75 2.69 7.88
CA LEU A 63 -6.08 1.52 7.06
C LEU A 63 -5.20 0.32 7.43
N GLY A 64 -3.91 0.56 7.70
CA GLY A 64 -3.01 -0.46 8.21
C GLY A 64 -3.44 -1.04 9.56
N MET A 65 -3.90 -0.17 10.46
CA MET A 65 -4.42 -0.57 11.77
C MET A 65 -5.73 -1.35 11.65
N ALA A 66 -6.66 -0.88 10.81
CA ALA A 66 -7.96 -1.52 10.59
C ALA A 66 -7.83 -2.92 9.98
N LEU A 67 -6.84 -3.12 9.10
CA LEU A 67 -6.58 -4.40 8.43
C LEU A 67 -5.57 -5.30 9.17
N GLY A 68 -5.05 -4.86 10.33
CA GLY A 68 -4.08 -5.64 11.11
C GLY A 68 -2.77 -5.91 10.37
N LEU A 69 -2.35 -4.99 9.48
CA LEU A 69 -1.15 -5.19 8.65
C LEU A 69 0.14 -5.04 9.47
N LYS A 70 1.16 -5.80 9.08
CA LYS A 70 2.46 -5.86 9.77
C LYS A 70 3.28 -4.58 9.57
N ALA A 71 4.39 -4.46 10.32
CA ALA A 71 5.33 -3.33 10.27
C ALA A 71 5.75 -2.90 8.86
N ASN A 72 5.90 -3.85 7.92
CA ASN A 72 6.24 -3.59 6.53
C ASN A 72 5.27 -2.62 5.84
N TRP A 73 3.98 -2.65 6.18
CA TRP A 73 2.98 -1.73 5.62
C TRP A 73 3.26 -0.28 6.02
N TYR A 74 3.49 -0.02 7.30
CA TYR A 74 3.76 1.32 7.80
C TYR A 74 5.07 1.87 7.23
N ALA A 75 6.10 1.03 7.11
CA ALA A 75 7.35 1.39 6.45
C ALA A 75 7.13 1.82 4.99
N THR A 76 6.26 1.13 4.25
CA THR A 76 5.94 1.52 2.87
C THR A 76 5.15 2.81 2.77
N VAL A 77 4.14 3.01 3.62
CA VAL A 77 3.34 4.26 3.62
C VAL A 77 4.23 5.47 3.94
N ILE A 78 5.07 5.36 4.97
CA ILE A 78 6.00 6.43 5.36
C ILE A 78 7.08 6.64 4.28
N GLY A 79 7.61 5.55 3.70
CA GLY A 79 8.59 5.61 2.62
C GLY A 79 8.05 6.35 1.39
N PHE A 80 6.82 6.04 0.96
CA PHE A 80 6.19 6.75 -0.14
C PHE A 80 5.91 8.21 0.18
N ALA A 81 5.45 8.52 1.40
CA ALA A 81 5.25 9.90 1.84
C ALA A 81 6.56 10.71 1.78
N ALA A 82 7.68 10.13 2.23
CA ALA A 82 8.98 10.77 2.17
C ALA A 82 9.44 11.01 0.73
N VAL A 83 9.31 10.02 -0.16
CA VAL A 83 9.66 10.16 -1.58
C VAL A 83 8.82 11.27 -2.24
N SER A 84 7.51 11.30 -2.00
CA SER A 84 6.61 12.33 -2.54
C SER A 84 6.87 13.72 -1.96
N PHE A 85 7.40 13.81 -0.74
CA PHE A 85 7.86 15.07 -0.17
C PHE A 85 9.12 15.58 -0.89
N PHE A 86 10.11 14.72 -1.12
CA PHE A 86 11.32 15.09 -1.87
C PHE A 86 11.01 15.50 -3.32
N SER A 87 10.04 14.85 -3.97
CA SER A 87 9.63 15.24 -5.32
C SER A 87 9.04 16.65 -5.36
N ALA A 88 8.34 17.07 -4.30
CA ALA A 88 7.81 18.43 -4.21
C ALA A 88 8.91 19.48 -4.08
N ILE A 89 9.96 19.19 -3.29
CA ILE A 89 11.13 20.08 -3.20
C ILE A 89 11.81 20.22 -4.56
N ALA A 90 12.07 19.11 -5.24
CA ALA A 90 12.68 19.12 -6.57
C ALA A 90 11.85 19.93 -7.57
N ALA A 91 10.52 19.76 -7.58
CA ALA A 91 9.62 20.53 -8.43
C ALA A 91 9.67 22.03 -8.11
N SER A 92 9.72 22.41 -6.83
CA SER A 92 9.82 23.83 -6.43
C SER A 92 11.14 24.48 -6.86
N LEU A 93 12.25 23.75 -6.77
CA LEU A 93 13.57 24.22 -7.23
C LEU A 93 13.59 24.44 -8.74
N ILE A 94 13.09 23.48 -9.51
CA ILE A 94 13.00 23.61 -10.97
C ILE A 94 12.07 24.77 -11.36
N GLY A 95 10.92 24.90 -10.70
CA GLY A 95 9.99 26.00 -10.95
C GLY A 95 10.58 27.39 -10.63
N SER A 96 11.60 27.48 -9.76
CA SER A 96 12.30 28.74 -9.48
C SER A 96 13.40 29.10 -10.48
N LEU A 97 13.79 28.15 -11.34
CA LEU A 97 14.85 28.30 -12.34
C LEU A 97 14.33 28.60 -13.75
N LEU A 98 13.02 28.42 -13.98
CA LEU A 98 12.32 28.71 -15.24
C LEU A 98 11.54 30.02 -15.13
#